data_AF-A0A972D7F7-F1
#
_entry.id   AF-A0A972D7F7-F1
#
_cell.length_a   1.000
_cell.length_b   1.000
_cell.length_c   1.000
_cell.angle_alpha   90.00
_cell.angle_beta   90.00
_cell.angle_gamma   90.00
#
_symmetry.space_group_name_H-M   'P 1'
#
loop_
_entity.id
_entity.type
_entity.pdbx_description
1 polymer ?
#
loop_
_entity_poly.entity_id
_entity_poly.type
_entity_poly.pdbx_seq_one_letter_code
_entity_poly.pdbx_strand_id
1 'polypeptide(L)'
;MKKLNITWEGVMDTTGYLFSFAKALSAALKNSPYREYAEDIVATSGFAFRMWVAADLCPSATSIWAFNQQKPWVENAGLSCAYVERLWEQEELEEERRLAAIEMIRKSIDNGIAAICWDIGVPEWGLVTGYDDRSRKLATLSITGAEDKIDYAQLGKREIPILSVLTITGKTGKAQEAIISDSLELVKNHLQGGEWCENAQGLAAYPALIKHFEDDFNPDRSWNMEYYLGTYAALKWYAWQFFAKYGITKLAEIYKTVFESWQKAFELKKSTDLSVDRHRRAIAELLKTAEDCEKAAVELM
;
A
#
# COMPACT_ATOMS: atom_id res chain seq x y z
N MET A 1 8.46 13.45 -25.96
CA MET A 1 8.00 12.76 -24.75
C MET A 1 6.49 12.70 -24.70
N LYS A 2 5.90 11.50 -24.67
CA LYS A 2 4.50 11.29 -24.31
C LYS A 2 4.42 11.20 -22.79
N LYS A 3 3.59 12.04 -22.15
CA LYS A 3 3.48 12.12 -20.68
C LYS A 3 2.02 12.34 -20.29
N LEU A 4 1.58 11.60 -19.28
CA LEU A 4 0.30 11.76 -18.61
C LEU A 4 0.42 12.87 -17.56
N ASN A 5 -0.63 13.67 -17.41
CA ASN A 5 -0.70 14.67 -16.36
C ASN A 5 -1.30 14.03 -15.10
N ILE A 6 -0.44 13.59 -14.17
CA ILE A 6 -0.84 12.85 -12.98
C ILE A 6 -0.20 13.52 -11.77
N THR A 7 -1.00 13.73 -10.73
CA THR A 7 -0.55 14.18 -9.41
C THR A 7 -1.13 13.25 -8.34
N TRP A 8 -0.68 13.42 -7.10
CA TRP A 8 -1.27 12.74 -5.94
C TRP A 8 -2.62 13.34 -5.51
N GLU A 9 -3.11 14.37 -6.20
CA GLU A 9 -4.28 15.14 -5.78
C GLU A 9 -5.56 14.28 -5.70
N GLY A 10 -6.17 14.32 -4.51
CA GLY A 10 -7.37 13.60 -4.15
C GLY A 10 -7.23 12.07 -4.18
N VAL A 11 -6.01 11.54 -4.06
CA VAL A 11 -5.84 10.24 -3.41
C VAL A 11 -5.93 10.51 -1.90
N MET A 12 -6.82 9.79 -1.21
CA MET A 12 -7.02 10.02 0.22
C MET A 12 -5.82 9.51 1.02
N ASP A 13 -5.22 10.39 1.83
CA ASP A 13 -4.09 10.06 2.69
C ASP A 13 -4.25 10.86 3.99
N THR A 14 -4.91 10.27 4.99
CA THR A 14 -5.32 10.98 6.21
C THR A 14 -4.16 11.31 7.14
N THR A 15 -2.98 10.72 6.90
CA THR A 15 -1.81 10.85 7.77
C THR A 15 -0.59 11.40 7.04
N GLY A 16 -0.57 11.35 5.71
CA GLY A 16 0.61 11.63 4.88
C GLY A 16 1.56 10.44 4.75
N TYR A 17 1.19 9.28 5.31
CA TYR A 17 1.99 8.05 5.35
C TYR A 17 1.31 6.88 4.61
N LEU A 18 0.30 7.12 3.77
CA LEU A 18 -0.33 6.03 3.02
C LEU A 18 0.72 5.19 2.28
N PHE A 19 0.64 3.87 2.48
CA PHE A 19 1.54 2.90 1.89
C PHE A 19 1.73 3.14 0.38
N SER A 20 2.99 3.27 -0.05
CA SER A 20 3.31 3.86 -1.36
C SER A 20 2.77 3.07 -2.55
N PHE A 21 2.72 1.74 -2.47
CA PHE A 21 2.08 0.94 -3.52
C PHE A 21 0.59 1.25 -3.64
N ALA A 22 -0.13 1.31 -2.51
CA ALA A 22 -1.56 1.59 -2.49
C ALA A 22 -1.84 3.00 -3.02
N LYS A 23 -1.02 3.98 -2.64
CA LYS A 23 -1.09 5.36 -3.13
C LYS A 23 -0.83 5.45 -4.64
N ALA A 24 0.24 4.81 -5.13
CA ALA A 24 0.58 4.72 -6.54
C ALA A 24 -0.54 4.05 -7.37
N LEU A 25 -1.05 2.92 -6.89
CA LEU A 25 -2.11 2.17 -7.56
C LEU A 25 -3.41 2.97 -7.64
N SER A 26 -3.82 3.60 -6.54
CA SER A 26 -5.00 4.47 -6.48
C SER A 26 -4.85 5.66 -7.45
N ALA A 27 -3.69 6.34 -7.43
CA ALA A 27 -3.41 7.47 -8.34
C ALA A 27 -3.42 7.07 -9.81
N ALA A 28 -2.81 5.92 -10.15
CA ALA A 28 -2.79 5.40 -11.51
C ALA A 28 -4.20 5.13 -12.02
N LEU A 29 -5.05 4.50 -11.21
CA LEU A 29 -6.45 4.24 -11.57
C LEU A 29 -7.27 5.52 -11.67
N LYS A 30 -7.15 6.42 -10.69
CA LYS A 30 -7.89 7.68 -10.64
C LYS A 30 -7.72 8.53 -11.90
N ASN A 31 -6.49 8.56 -12.43
CA ASN A 31 -6.14 9.33 -13.62
C ASN A 31 -6.26 8.54 -14.93
N SER A 32 -7.04 7.45 -14.92
CA SER A 32 -7.20 6.54 -16.06
C SER A 32 -8.67 6.34 -16.46
N PRO A 33 -8.94 5.53 -17.50
CA PRO A 33 -10.30 5.08 -17.82
C PRO A 33 -10.98 4.22 -16.74
N TYR A 34 -10.27 3.81 -15.69
CA TYR A 34 -10.75 2.94 -14.60
C TYR A 34 -10.89 3.68 -13.26
N ARG A 35 -11.12 5.00 -13.31
CA ARG A 35 -11.17 5.89 -12.12
C ARG A 35 -12.15 5.45 -11.03
N GLU A 36 -13.20 4.73 -11.40
CA GLU A 36 -14.22 4.21 -10.48
C GLU A 36 -13.68 3.14 -9.53
N TYR A 37 -12.55 2.50 -9.87
CA TYR A 37 -11.86 1.53 -9.01
C TYR A 37 -10.86 2.18 -8.06
N ALA A 38 -10.56 3.47 -8.21
CA ALA A 38 -9.39 4.10 -7.58
C ALA A 38 -9.39 4.05 -6.05
N GLU A 39 -10.56 4.13 -5.42
CA GLU A 39 -10.67 4.02 -3.96
C GLU A 39 -10.76 2.56 -3.53
N ASP A 40 -11.64 1.78 -4.17
CA ASP A 40 -11.93 0.39 -3.79
C ASP A 40 -10.71 -0.51 -3.93
N ILE A 41 -9.83 -0.22 -4.91
CA ILE A 41 -8.68 -1.06 -5.21
C ILE A 41 -7.83 -1.33 -3.98
N VAL A 42 -7.69 -0.36 -3.06
CA VAL A 42 -6.88 -0.50 -1.86
C VAL A 42 -7.48 -1.55 -0.91
N ALA A 43 -8.80 -1.63 -0.82
CA ALA A 43 -9.51 -2.62 -0.02
C ALA A 43 -9.63 -3.97 -0.75
N THR A 44 -10.05 -3.97 -2.03
CA THR A 44 -10.30 -5.21 -2.78
C THR A 44 -9.04 -5.98 -3.12
N SER A 45 -7.88 -5.34 -3.13
CA SER A 45 -6.59 -6.03 -3.23
C SER A 45 -6.02 -6.48 -1.89
N GLY A 46 -6.76 -6.28 -0.80
CA GLY A 46 -6.37 -6.67 0.55
C GLY A 46 -5.50 -5.65 1.29
N PHE A 47 -4.84 -4.70 0.62
CA PHE A 47 -3.86 -3.80 1.26
C PHE A 47 -4.41 -3.00 2.44
N ALA A 48 -5.69 -2.61 2.41
CA ALA A 48 -6.32 -1.88 3.53
C ALA A 48 -6.32 -2.67 4.86
N PHE A 49 -6.11 -3.99 4.79
CA PHE A 49 -6.23 -4.93 5.91
C PHE A 49 -4.91 -5.56 6.33
N ARG A 50 -3.87 -5.41 5.50
CA ARG A 50 -2.55 -5.97 5.77
C ARG A 50 -1.85 -5.18 6.86
N MET A 51 -1.24 -5.88 7.80
CA MET A 51 -0.52 -5.27 8.90
C MET A 51 0.53 -6.24 9.45
N TRP A 52 1.72 -5.72 9.71
CA TRP A 52 2.77 -6.45 10.42
C TRP A 52 3.73 -5.49 11.14
N VAL A 53 4.43 -5.97 12.16
CA VAL A 53 5.29 -5.16 13.02
C VAL A 53 6.61 -5.88 13.24
N ALA A 54 7.69 -5.24 12.82
CA ALA A 54 9.04 -5.71 13.12
C ALA A 54 9.37 -5.41 14.58
N ALA A 55 10.09 -6.33 15.24
CA ALA A 55 10.40 -6.23 16.66
C ALA A 55 11.21 -4.97 17.03
N ASP A 56 11.94 -4.38 16.07
CA ASP A 56 12.73 -3.17 16.24
C ASP A 56 12.08 -1.92 15.63
N LEU A 57 10.83 -2.05 15.15
CA LEU A 57 10.11 -1.04 14.37
C LEU A 57 10.89 -0.54 13.15
N CYS A 58 11.69 -1.38 12.49
CA CYS A 58 12.38 -0.97 11.28
C CYS A 58 11.37 -0.51 10.20
N PRO A 59 11.41 0.75 9.71
CA PRO A 59 10.42 1.27 8.76
C PRO A 59 10.39 0.48 7.45
N SER A 60 11.56 0.01 7.00
CA SER A 60 11.68 -0.82 5.78
C SER A 60 10.95 -2.15 5.90
N ALA A 61 10.61 -2.58 7.12
CA ALA A 61 9.78 -3.77 7.28
C ALA A 61 8.42 -3.59 6.61
N THR A 62 7.84 -2.38 6.60
CA THR A 62 6.59 -2.09 5.86
C THR A 62 6.71 -2.27 4.34
N SER A 63 7.94 -2.45 3.83
CA SER A 63 8.25 -2.77 2.44
C SER A 63 8.65 -4.23 2.22
N ILE A 64 8.59 -5.10 3.24
CA ILE A 64 8.75 -6.55 3.07
C ILE A 64 7.58 -7.06 2.23
N TRP A 65 7.91 -7.63 1.07
CA TRP A 65 6.93 -7.76 0.01
C TRP A 65 7.08 -9.03 -0.82
N ALA A 66 5.99 -9.78 -0.97
CA ALA A 66 5.88 -10.86 -1.95
C ALA A 66 5.57 -10.27 -3.34
N PHE A 67 6.63 -9.87 -4.06
CA PHE A 67 6.53 -9.21 -5.36
C PHE A 67 5.65 -9.95 -6.37
N ASN A 68 5.77 -11.28 -6.43
CA ASN A 68 4.97 -12.13 -7.31
C ASN A 68 3.46 -12.14 -6.99
N GLN A 69 3.05 -11.73 -5.79
CA GLN A 69 1.63 -11.69 -5.39
C GLN A 69 0.92 -10.37 -5.76
N GLN A 70 1.65 -9.33 -6.21
CA GLN A 70 1.03 -8.06 -6.60
C GLN A 70 -0.06 -8.23 -7.64
N LYS A 71 0.22 -9.05 -8.66
CA LYS A 71 -0.70 -9.32 -9.77
C LYS A 71 -2.01 -9.95 -9.27
N PRO A 72 -2.03 -11.13 -8.63
CA PRO A 72 -3.27 -11.74 -8.18
C PRO A 72 -4.05 -10.85 -7.19
N TRP A 73 -3.38 -10.10 -6.31
CA TRP A 73 -4.06 -9.16 -5.42
C TRP A 73 -4.78 -8.04 -6.17
N VAL A 74 -4.12 -7.40 -7.14
CA VAL A 74 -4.76 -6.35 -7.94
C VAL A 74 -5.89 -6.91 -8.80
N GLU A 75 -5.74 -8.13 -9.33
CA GLU A 75 -6.78 -8.76 -10.16
C GLU A 75 -8.00 -9.20 -9.36
N ASN A 76 -7.88 -9.37 -8.04
CA ASN A 76 -9.02 -9.64 -7.18
C ASN A 76 -10.12 -8.58 -7.30
N ALA A 77 -9.73 -7.33 -7.59
CA ALA A 77 -10.61 -6.19 -7.78
C ALA A 77 -11.42 -6.20 -9.09
N GLY A 78 -11.32 -7.25 -9.91
CA GLY A 78 -11.99 -7.31 -11.21
C GLY A 78 -11.27 -6.53 -12.31
N LEU A 79 -10.00 -6.18 -12.09
CA LEU A 79 -9.10 -5.60 -13.07
C LEU A 79 -8.21 -6.70 -13.66
N SER A 80 -7.73 -6.50 -14.88
CA SER A 80 -6.64 -7.29 -15.44
C SER A 80 -5.35 -6.46 -15.38
N CYS A 81 -4.23 -7.10 -15.07
CA CYS A 81 -2.94 -6.42 -15.04
C CYS A 81 -1.84 -7.24 -15.72
N ALA A 82 -0.80 -6.53 -16.19
CA ALA A 82 0.45 -7.13 -16.59
C ALA A 82 1.52 -6.78 -15.55
N TYR A 83 2.44 -7.70 -15.35
CA TYR A 83 3.47 -7.60 -14.32
C TYR A 83 4.80 -8.15 -14.83
N VAL A 84 5.88 -7.42 -14.57
CA VAL A 84 7.24 -7.85 -14.87
C VAL A 84 8.07 -7.62 -13.62
N GLU A 85 8.81 -8.65 -13.22
CA GLU A 85 9.73 -8.58 -12.10
C GLU A 85 11.11 -9.14 -12.43
N ARG A 86 12.07 -8.71 -11.60
CA ARG A 86 13.39 -9.30 -11.43
C ARG A 86 13.85 -8.98 -10.01
N LEU A 87 14.20 -10.01 -9.26
CA LEU A 87 14.69 -9.89 -7.88
C LEU A 87 16.22 -9.91 -7.85
N TRP A 88 16.79 -9.95 -6.65
CA TRP A 88 18.22 -10.17 -6.44
C TRP A 88 18.67 -11.49 -7.05
N GLU A 89 19.97 -11.57 -7.41
CA GLU A 89 20.61 -12.80 -7.90
C GLU A 89 20.01 -13.34 -9.22
N GLN A 90 19.45 -12.45 -10.03
CA GLN A 90 18.87 -12.72 -11.35
C GLN A 90 19.48 -11.82 -12.43
N GLU A 91 20.80 -11.58 -12.36
CA GLU A 91 21.52 -10.68 -13.27
C GLU A 91 21.42 -11.12 -14.73
N GLU A 92 21.33 -12.42 -14.99
CA GLU A 92 21.16 -13.00 -16.33
C GLU A 92 19.83 -12.62 -16.99
N LEU A 93 18.81 -12.32 -16.18
CA LEU A 93 17.48 -11.90 -16.65
C LEU A 93 17.35 -10.39 -16.78
N GLU A 94 18.38 -9.62 -16.41
CA GLU A 94 18.30 -8.17 -16.30
C GLU A 94 17.81 -7.48 -17.57
N GLU A 95 18.53 -7.67 -18.68
CA GLU A 95 18.24 -6.94 -19.91
C GLU A 95 16.88 -7.35 -20.48
N GLU A 96 16.59 -8.66 -20.49
CA GLU A 96 15.31 -9.21 -20.95
C GLU A 96 14.14 -8.59 -20.19
N ARG A 97 14.18 -8.63 -18.85
CA ARG A 97 13.10 -8.14 -18.00
C ARG A 97 12.96 -6.63 -18.09
N ARG A 98 14.06 -5.89 -18.15
CA ARG A 98 14.02 -4.43 -18.29
C ARG A 98 13.41 -4.00 -19.62
N LEU A 99 13.77 -4.66 -20.72
CA LEU A 99 13.18 -4.40 -22.04
C LEU A 99 11.69 -4.75 -22.09
N ALA A 100 11.31 -5.89 -21.49
CA ALA A 100 9.90 -6.27 -21.36
C ALA A 100 9.10 -5.25 -20.54
N ALA A 101 9.66 -4.75 -19.44
CA ALA A 101 9.04 -3.72 -18.61
C ALA A 101 8.88 -2.38 -19.36
N ILE A 102 9.89 -1.95 -20.11
CA ILE A 102 9.80 -0.73 -20.94
C ILE A 102 8.66 -0.86 -21.97
N GLU A 103 8.57 -1.99 -22.66
CA GLU A 103 7.50 -2.20 -23.64
C GLU A 103 6.11 -2.23 -22.99
N MET A 104 6.00 -2.84 -21.80
CA MET A 104 4.77 -2.85 -21.01
C MET A 104 4.37 -1.43 -20.55
N ILE A 105 5.34 -0.62 -20.11
CA ILE A 105 5.13 0.78 -19.75
C ILE A 105 4.64 1.58 -20.96
N ARG A 106 5.28 1.43 -22.13
CA ARG A 106 4.88 2.14 -23.36
C ARG A 106 3.42 1.88 -23.70
N LYS A 107 3.01 0.61 -23.72
CA LYS A 107 1.61 0.21 -23.95
C LYS A 107 0.65 0.80 -22.92
N SER A 108 1.02 0.80 -21.65
CA SER A 108 0.19 1.35 -20.57
C SER A 108 0.00 2.87 -20.70
N ILE A 109 1.09 3.61 -20.94
CA ILE A 109 1.06 5.06 -21.20
C ILE A 109 0.27 5.36 -22.48
N ASP A 110 0.36 4.50 -23.49
CA ASP A 110 -0.40 4.66 -24.72
C ASP A 110 -1.91 4.56 -24.51
N ASN A 111 -2.32 3.74 -23.53
CA ASN A 111 -3.71 3.59 -23.08
C ASN A 111 -4.14 4.63 -22.04
N GLY A 112 -3.28 5.60 -21.70
CA GLY A 112 -3.61 6.65 -20.74
C GLY A 112 -3.51 6.21 -19.27
N ILE A 113 -2.67 5.23 -18.97
CA ILE A 113 -2.53 4.65 -17.63
C ILE A 113 -1.05 4.72 -17.22
N ALA A 114 -0.76 5.24 -16.02
CA ALA A 114 0.59 5.17 -15.48
C ALA A 114 0.97 3.76 -15.05
N ALA A 115 2.26 3.42 -15.16
CA ALA A 115 2.79 2.20 -14.60
C ALA A 115 3.21 2.41 -13.14
N ILE A 116 2.89 1.45 -12.28
CA ILE A 116 3.34 1.42 -10.89
C ILE A 116 4.71 0.74 -10.89
N CYS A 117 5.72 1.40 -10.31
CA CYS A 117 7.10 0.90 -10.35
C CYS A 117 7.76 1.03 -8.97
N TRP A 118 8.59 0.06 -8.62
CA TRP A 118 9.46 0.12 -7.44
C TRP A 118 10.67 1.02 -7.69
N ASP A 119 11.21 1.60 -6.61
CA ASP A 119 12.41 2.45 -6.58
C ASP A 119 12.31 3.69 -7.47
N ILE A 120 11.24 4.46 -7.26
CA ILE A 120 10.98 5.71 -8.00
C ILE A 120 11.24 6.91 -7.09
N GLY A 121 12.42 7.49 -7.24
CA GLY A 121 12.89 8.67 -6.49
C GLY A 121 13.42 8.34 -5.10
N VAL A 122 12.80 7.39 -4.41
CA VAL A 122 13.26 6.76 -3.16
C VAL A 122 13.00 5.24 -3.25
N PRO A 123 13.55 4.40 -2.35
CA PRO A 123 13.27 2.96 -2.26
C PRO A 123 11.82 2.58 -1.89
N GLU A 124 10.87 3.13 -2.65
CA GLU A 124 9.43 2.94 -2.51
C GLU A 124 8.76 2.90 -3.88
N TRP A 125 7.47 2.54 -3.90
CA TRP A 125 6.68 2.61 -5.13
C TRP A 125 6.38 4.05 -5.54
N GLY A 126 6.47 4.29 -6.84
CA GLY A 126 5.98 5.51 -7.48
C GLY A 126 5.41 5.20 -8.85
N LEU A 127 5.29 6.23 -9.68
CA LEU A 127 4.72 6.11 -11.01
C LEU A 127 5.74 6.41 -12.10
N VAL A 128 5.69 5.62 -13.16
CA VAL A 128 6.17 6.05 -14.47
C VAL A 128 4.97 6.63 -15.23
N THR A 129 5.07 7.91 -15.58
CA THR A 129 3.97 8.72 -16.15
C THR A 129 4.19 9.07 -17.61
N GLY A 130 5.31 8.68 -18.21
CA GLY A 130 5.59 8.96 -19.61
C GLY A 130 6.85 8.30 -20.12
N TYR A 131 7.05 8.36 -21.43
CA TYR A 131 8.23 7.84 -22.10
C TYR A 131 8.67 8.72 -23.28
N ASP A 132 9.94 8.63 -23.63
CA ASP A 132 10.54 9.24 -24.81
C ASP A 132 11.57 8.30 -25.42
N ASP A 133 11.21 7.66 -26.53
CA ASP A 133 12.08 6.71 -27.23
C ASP A 133 13.28 7.38 -27.91
N ARG A 134 13.20 8.68 -28.25
CA ARG A 134 14.34 9.38 -28.88
C ARG A 134 15.45 9.61 -27.87
N SER A 135 15.09 10.05 -26.66
CA SER A 135 16.06 10.24 -25.58
C SER A 135 16.25 8.99 -24.70
N ARG A 136 15.47 7.94 -24.91
CA ARG A 136 15.41 6.71 -24.09
C ARG A 136 15.21 7.01 -22.60
N LYS A 137 14.22 7.85 -22.28
CA LYS A 137 13.90 8.29 -20.91
C LYS A 137 12.46 7.99 -20.53
N LEU A 138 12.24 7.65 -19.26
CA LEU A 138 10.93 7.55 -18.63
C LEU A 138 10.70 8.78 -17.76
N ALA A 139 9.52 9.37 -17.82
CA ALA A 139 9.10 10.40 -16.87
C ALA A 139 8.52 9.72 -15.62
N THR A 140 8.91 10.20 -14.44
CA THR A 140 8.55 9.58 -13.17
C THR A 140 7.90 10.57 -12.21
N LEU A 141 7.06 10.06 -11.31
CA LEU A 141 6.51 10.77 -10.16
C LEU A 141 6.78 9.92 -8.92
N SER A 142 7.62 10.40 -8.00
CA SER A 142 7.91 9.74 -6.73
C SER A 142 6.77 9.93 -5.73
N ILE A 143 6.74 9.09 -4.69
CA ILE A 143 5.76 9.20 -3.60
C ILE A 143 5.81 10.55 -2.87
N THR A 144 6.95 11.22 -2.90
CA THR A 144 7.15 12.57 -2.32
C THR A 144 6.57 13.69 -3.19
N GLY A 145 6.05 13.37 -4.38
CA GLY A 145 5.51 14.33 -5.34
C GLY A 145 6.56 14.94 -6.27
N ALA A 146 7.81 14.50 -6.20
CA ALA A 146 8.85 14.98 -7.09
C ALA A 146 8.69 14.35 -8.49
N GLU A 147 8.66 15.20 -9.51
CA GLU A 147 8.77 14.77 -10.90
C GLU A 147 10.23 14.66 -11.30
N ASP A 148 10.57 13.59 -12.03
CA ASP A 148 11.92 13.41 -12.57
C ASP A 148 11.90 12.62 -13.89
N LYS A 149 13.09 12.32 -14.42
CA LYS A 149 13.29 11.44 -15.57
C LYS A 149 14.40 10.44 -15.27
N ILE A 150 14.16 9.18 -15.61
CA ILE A 150 15.16 8.12 -15.52
C ILE A 150 15.50 7.60 -16.92
N ASP A 151 16.75 7.23 -17.15
CA ASP A 151 17.12 6.56 -18.40
C ASP A 151 16.54 5.14 -18.43
N TYR A 152 16.18 4.64 -19.61
CA TYR A 152 15.70 3.26 -19.81
C TYR A 152 16.65 2.21 -19.25
N ALA A 153 17.96 2.50 -19.21
CA ALA A 153 18.98 1.61 -18.68
C ALA A 153 18.98 1.53 -17.14
N GLN A 154 18.37 2.51 -16.46
CA GLN A 154 18.33 2.60 -15.00
C GLN A 154 17.09 1.92 -14.39
N LEU A 155 16.06 1.61 -15.19
CA LEU A 155 14.86 0.94 -14.70
C LEU A 155 15.23 -0.42 -14.07
N GLY A 156 14.95 -0.59 -12.77
CA GLY A 156 15.29 -1.79 -12.00
C GLY A 156 16.78 -1.93 -11.62
N LYS A 157 17.59 -0.86 -11.73
CA LYS A 157 19.03 -0.81 -11.36
C LYS A 157 19.38 0.38 -10.46
N ARG A 158 18.41 0.87 -9.69
CA ARG A 158 18.57 2.07 -8.86
C ARG A 158 19.12 1.68 -7.49
N GLU A 159 18.70 2.35 -6.43
CA GLU A 159 19.22 2.15 -5.08
C GLU A 159 19.03 0.72 -4.59
N ILE A 160 17.83 0.16 -4.84
CA ILE A 160 17.53 -1.25 -4.61
C ILE A 160 17.35 -1.91 -5.99
N PRO A 161 18.27 -2.79 -6.42
CA PRO A 161 18.28 -3.35 -7.76
C PRO A 161 17.24 -4.48 -7.92
N ILE A 162 15.97 -4.16 -7.66
CA ILE A 162 14.78 -4.95 -7.95
C ILE A 162 14.03 -4.25 -9.07
N LEU A 163 13.59 -5.02 -10.06
CA LEU A 163 12.59 -4.56 -11.02
C LEU A 163 11.23 -5.07 -10.55
N SER A 164 10.27 -4.18 -10.36
CA SER A 164 8.86 -4.51 -10.16
C SER A 164 8.04 -3.46 -10.87
N VAL A 165 7.33 -3.88 -11.91
CA VAL A 165 6.51 -3.00 -12.75
C VAL A 165 5.14 -3.65 -12.93
N LEU A 166 4.09 -2.94 -12.52
CA LEU A 166 2.70 -3.35 -12.70
C LEU A 166 1.96 -2.32 -13.56
N THR A 167 1.16 -2.82 -14.51
CA THR A 167 0.31 -1.99 -15.36
C THR A 167 -1.11 -2.54 -15.41
N ILE A 168 -2.11 -1.67 -15.38
CA ILE A 168 -3.50 -2.06 -15.58
C ILE A 168 -3.75 -2.21 -17.06
N THR A 169 -4.36 -3.33 -17.47
CA THR A 169 -4.59 -3.68 -18.87
C THR A 169 -6.06 -3.68 -19.26
N GLY A 170 -6.98 -3.75 -18.29
CA GLY A 170 -8.38 -4.01 -18.59
C GLY A 170 -9.24 -4.26 -17.35
N LYS A 171 -10.49 -4.61 -17.61
CA LYS A 171 -11.43 -5.20 -16.64
C LYS A 171 -11.59 -6.68 -16.98
N THR A 172 -11.79 -7.53 -15.97
CA THR A 172 -12.04 -8.96 -16.16
C THR A 172 -13.53 -9.28 -16.37
N GLY A 173 -14.42 -8.33 -16.09
CA GLY A 173 -15.87 -8.56 -16.09
C GLY A 173 -16.37 -9.32 -14.86
N LYS A 174 -15.54 -9.48 -13.83
CA LYS A 174 -15.92 -10.09 -12.54
C LYS A 174 -17.07 -9.31 -11.91
N ALA A 175 -18.12 -10.03 -11.50
CA ALA A 175 -19.28 -9.44 -10.84
C ALA A 175 -18.89 -8.81 -9.50
N GLN A 176 -19.60 -7.75 -9.11
CA GLN A 176 -19.30 -6.99 -7.89
C GLN A 176 -19.44 -7.86 -6.64
N GLU A 177 -20.45 -8.72 -6.59
CA GLU A 177 -20.70 -9.65 -5.50
C GLU A 177 -19.53 -10.65 -5.33
N ALA A 178 -18.96 -11.11 -6.45
CA ALA A 178 -17.79 -11.97 -6.44
C ALA A 178 -16.52 -11.22 -6.01
N ILE A 179 -16.34 -9.96 -6.42
CA ILE A 179 -15.22 -9.12 -5.94
C ILE A 179 -15.32 -8.96 -4.42
N ILE A 180 -16.51 -8.69 -3.89
CA ILE A 180 -16.74 -8.53 -2.45
C ILE A 180 -16.45 -9.85 -1.72
N SER A 181 -16.99 -10.97 -2.20
CA SER A 181 -16.77 -12.30 -1.61
C SER A 181 -15.28 -12.64 -1.51
N ASP A 182 -14.57 -12.53 -2.63
CA ASP A 182 -13.14 -12.88 -2.68
C ASP A 182 -12.30 -11.87 -1.87
N SER A 183 -12.73 -10.61 -1.79
CA SER A 183 -12.11 -9.63 -0.90
C SER A 183 -12.26 -10.04 0.55
N LEU A 184 -13.44 -10.47 1.01
CA LEU A 184 -13.64 -10.90 2.40
C LEU A 184 -12.77 -12.11 2.77
N GLU A 185 -12.60 -13.08 1.87
CA GLU A 185 -11.69 -14.20 2.06
C GLU A 185 -10.24 -13.73 2.20
N LEU A 186 -9.81 -12.83 1.32
CA LEU A 186 -8.47 -12.24 1.37
C LEU A 186 -8.24 -11.45 2.66
N VAL A 187 -9.23 -10.66 3.10
CA VAL A 187 -9.19 -9.90 4.35
C VAL A 187 -9.03 -10.83 5.55
N LYS A 188 -9.83 -11.89 5.62
CA LYS A 188 -9.76 -12.87 6.71
C LYS A 188 -8.38 -13.51 6.77
N ASN A 189 -7.81 -13.90 5.63
CA ASN A 189 -6.46 -14.44 5.56
C ASN A 189 -5.41 -13.46 6.09
N HIS A 190 -5.47 -12.17 5.70
CA HIS A 190 -4.53 -11.16 6.18
C HIS A 190 -4.64 -10.92 7.69
N LEU A 191 -5.86 -10.79 8.22
CA LEU A 191 -6.08 -10.61 9.66
C LEU A 191 -5.61 -11.82 10.48
N GLN A 192 -5.66 -13.02 9.91
CA GLN A 192 -5.19 -14.25 10.55
C GLN A 192 -3.68 -14.50 10.40
N GLY A 193 -2.93 -13.58 9.78
CA GLY A 193 -1.47 -13.69 9.63
C GLY A 193 -1.05 -14.50 8.40
N GLY A 194 -1.73 -14.30 7.26
CA GLY A 194 -1.36 -14.86 5.97
C GLY A 194 -0.30 -14.06 5.18
N GLU A 195 0.45 -13.16 5.83
CA GLU A 195 1.57 -12.42 5.24
C GLU A 195 2.81 -13.28 5.07
N TRP A 196 3.57 -12.96 4.02
CA TRP A 196 4.86 -13.56 3.71
C TRP A 196 5.98 -12.89 4.51
N CYS A 197 5.92 -12.90 5.84
CA CYS A 197 7.03 -12.42 6.68
C CYS A 197 7.03 -13.08 8.06
N GLU A 198 8.19 -13.09 8.72
CA GLU A 198 8.35 -13.64 10.07
C GLU A 198 7.95 -12.65 11.18
N ASN A 199 7.59 -11.42 10.80
CA ASN A 199 7.16 -10.40 11.75
C ASN A 199 5.81 -10.76 12.37
N ALA A 200 5.50 -10.15 13.51
CA ALA A 200 4.16 -10.23 14.07
C ALA A 200 3.16 -9.62 13.07
N GLN A 201 2.19 -10.40 12.62
CA GLN A 201 1.38 -10.07 11.44
C GLN A 201 -0.12 -10.33 11.66
N GLY A 202 -0.96 -9.67 10.88
CA GLY A 202 -2.41 -9.66 11.10
C GLY A 202 -2.74 -9.12 12.50
N LEU A 203 -3.65 -9.79 13.20
CA LEU A 203 -4.04 -9.43 14.57
C LEU A 203 -2.87 -9.49 15.56
N ALA A 204 -1.87 -10.34 15.33
CA ALA A 204 -0.69 -10.41 16.20
C ALA A 204 0.19 -9.15 16.15
N ALA A 205 0.03 -8.31 15.13
CA ALA A 205 0.75 -7.05 15.02
C ALA A 205 0.32 -6.01 16.08
N TYR A 206 -0.93 -6.08 16.59
CA TYR A 206 -1.41 -5.18 17.65
C TYR A 206 -0.58 -5.29 18.93
N PRO A 207 -0.50 -6.46 19.60
CA PRO A 207 0.30 -6.58 20.82
C PRO A 207 1.78 -6.30 20.58
N ALA A 208 2.31 -6.58 19.38
CA ALA A 208 3.68 -6.24 19.04
C ALA A 208 3.90 -4.71 18.99
N LEU A 209 3.00 -3.95 18.37
CA LEU A 209 3.09 -2.49 18.32
C LEU A 209 2.80 -1.85 19.69
N ILE A 210 1.79 -2.34 20.41
CA ILE A 210 1.37 -1.82 21.72
C ILE A 210 2.52 -1.85 22.73
N LYS A 211 3.33 -2.92 22.74
CA LYS A 211 4.50 -3.04 23.63
C LYS A 211 5.46 -1.85 23.52
N HIS A 212 5.63 -1.26 22.34
CA HIS A 212 6.49 -0.08 22.16
C HIS A 212 5.91 1.22 22.74
N PHE A 213 4.63 1.24 23.09
CA PHE A 213 4.02 2.32 23.86
C PHE A 213 3.99 1.99 25.37
N GLU A 214 4.10 0.73 25.74
CA GLU A 214 4.06 0.27 27.14
C GLU A 214 5.47 -0.07 27.64
N ASP A 215 5.76 -1.37 27.80
CA ASP A 215 6.93 -1.90 28.49
C ASP A 215 8.24 -1.68 27.73
N ASP A 216 8.19 -1.72 26.40
CA ASP A 216 9.36 -1.64 25.50
C ASP A 216 9.54 -0.25 24.90
N PHE A 217 9.01 0.78 25.56
CA PHE A 217 9.11 2.14 25.05
C PHE A 217 10.56 2.62 24.99
N ASN A 218 10.92 3.05 23.79
CA ASN A 218 12.18 3.69 23.51
C ASN A 218 11.93 5.04 22.80
N PRO A 219 12.29 6.18 23.42
CA PRO A 219 12.09 7.50 22.82
C PRO A 219 12.83 7.66 21.48
N ASP A 220 13.95 6.96 21.28
CA ASP A 220 14.71 6.99 20.02
C ASP A 220 13.94 6.37 18.84
N ARG A 221 12.90 5.57 19.14
CA ARG A 221 12.01 4.96 18.15
C ARG A 221 10.71 5.73 17.93
N SER A 222 10.59 6.95 18.48
CA SER A 222 9.36 7.76 18.40
C SER A 222 8.93 8.03 16.96
N TRP A 223 9.86 8.30 16.06
CA TRP A 223 9.53 8.48 14.64
C TRP A 223 9.04 7.17 14.00
N ASN A 224 9.64 6.03 14.32
CA ASN A 224 9.22 4.73 13.81
C ASN A 224 7.78 4.43 14.27
N MET A 225 7.45 4.68 15.53
CA MET A 225 6.08 4.58 16.03
C MET A 225 5.09 5.47 15.23
N GLU A 226 5.49 6.70 14.86
CA GLU A 226 4.69 7.57 13.98
C GLU A 226 4.42 6.94 12.65
N TYR A 227 5.47 6.41 12.03
CA TYR A 227 5.42 5.85 10.71
C TYR A 227 4.49 4.63 10.65
N TYR A 228 4.57 3.74 11.65
CA TYR A 228 3.66 2.60 11.78
C TYR A 228 2.21 3.01 12.02
N LEU A 229 1.96 3.93 12.97
CA LEU A 229 0.63 4.46 13.23
C LEU A 229 0.04 5.13 11.97
N GLY A 230 0.83 5.97 11.31
CA GLY A 230 0.43 6.73 10.14
C GLY A 230 0.09 5.83 8.95
N THR A 231 0.95 4.86 8.66
CA THR A 231 0.79 3.92 7.55
C THR A 231 -0.50 3.12 7.69
N TYR A 232 -0.72 2.51 8.86
CA TYR A 232 -1.90 1.69 9.06
C TYR A 232 -3.17 2.50 9.22
N ALA A 233 -3.15 3.65 9.91
CA ALA A 233 -4.32 4.52 10.02
C ALA A 233 -4.87 4.95 8.65
N ALA A 234 -4.00 5.36 7.72
CA ALA A 234 -4.41 5.73 6.36
C ALA A 234 -5.06 4.56 5.61
N LEU A 235 -4.54 3.33 5.78
CA LEU A 235 -5.11 2.12 5.20
C LEU A 235 -6.49 1.77 5.79
N LYS A 236 -6.69 1.95 7.10
CA LYS A 236 -7.98 1.66 7.76
C LYS A 236 -9.13 2.55 7.27
N TRP A 237 -8.83 3.75 6.77
CA TRP A 237 -9.83 4.58 6.09
C TRP A 237 -10.42 3.86 4.88
N TYR A 238 -9.59 3.28 4.02
CA TYR A 238 -10.02 2.54 2.83
C TYR A 238 -10.84 1.30 3.19
N ALA A 239 -10.47 0.59 4.27
CA ALA A 239 -11.24 -0.55 4.77
C ALA A 239 -12.66 -0.12 5.20
N TRP A 240 -12.76 0.96 5.97
CA TRP A 240 -14.05 1.51 6.39
C TRP A 240 -14.90 1.96 5.21
N GLN A 241 -14.33 2.75 4.30
CA GLN A 241 -15.07 3.27 3.14
C GLN A 241 -15.58 2.14 2.24
N PHE A 242 -14.79 1.08 2.05
CA PHE A 242 -15.21 -0.09 1.28
C PHE A 242 -16.47 -0.72 1.86
N PHE A 243 -16.48 -1.07 3.15
CA PHE A 243 -17.65 -1.70 3.77
C PHE A 243 -18.87 -0.76 3.77
N ALA A 244 -18.65 0.54 4.00
CA ALA A 244 -19.71 1.53 3.98
C ALA A 244 -20.34 1.67 2.58
N LYS A 245 -19.51 1.79 1.55
CA LYS A 245 -19.94 1.91 0.14
C LYS A 245 -20.77 0.72 -0.32
N TYR A 246 -20.38 -0.49 0.08
CA TYR A 246 -21.04 -1.72 -0.32
C TYR A 246 -22.14 -2.22 0.64
N GLY A 247 -22.53 -1.40 1.61
CA GLY A 247 -23.67 -1.70 2.50
C GLY A 247 -23.43 -2.84 3.48
N ILE A 248 -22.17 -3.24 3.72
CA ILE A 248 -21.80 -4.29 4.66
C ILE A 248 -21.80 -3.70 6.08
N THR A 249 -23.01 -3.37 6.53
CA THR A 249 -23.28 -2.39 7.59
C THR A 249 -22.54 -2.71 8.89
N LYS A 250 -22.57 -3.98 9.34
CA LYS A 250 -21.91 -4.37 10.59
C LYS A 250 -20.39 -4.20 10.53
N LEU A 251 -19.77 -4.59 9.43
CA LEU A 251 -18.33 -4.41 9.22
C LEU A 251 -17.99 -2.92 9.05
N ALA A 252 -18.86 -2.13 8.41
CA ALA A 252 -18.66 -0.68 8.28
C ALA A 252 -18.65 0.04 9.65
N GLU A 253 -19.55 -0.33 10.56
CA GLU A 253 -19.58 0.20 11.94
C GLU A 253 -18.29 -0.15 12.70
N ILE A 254 -17.85 -1.40 12.59
CA ILE A 254 -16.62 -1.88 13.23
C ILE A 254 -15.40 -1.13 12.67
N TYR A 255 -15.25 -1.10 11.35
CA TYR A 255 -14.08 -0.49 10.72
C TYR A 255 -14.06 1.04 10.83
N LYS A 256 -15.21 1.69 11.02
CA LYS A 256 -15.24 3.09 11.43
C LYS A 256 -14.54 3.28 12.78
N THR A 257 -14.83 2.43 13.75
CA THR A 257 -14.19 2.48 15.07
C THR A 257 -12.70 2.15 14.99
N VAL A 258 -12.32 1.17 14.17
CA VAL A 258 -10.91 0.83 13.88
C VAL A 258 -10.19 2.05 13.32
N PHE A 259 -10.71 2.65 12.24
CA PHE A 259 -10.11 3.83 11.61
C PHE A 259 -9.99 5.00 12.59
N GLU A 260 -11.06 5.34 13.29
CA GLU A 260 -11.04 6.46 14.24
C GLU A 260 -10.03 6.22 15.39
N SER A 261 -9.88 4.98 15.85
CA SER A 261 -8.92 4.64 16.90
C SER A 261 -7.48 4.79 16.42
N TRP A 262 -7.15 4.26 15.24
CA TRP A 262 -5.83 4.40 14.62
C TRP A 262 -5.50 5.85 14.29
N GLN A 263 -6.46 6.60 13.74
CA GLN A 263 -6.29 8.02 13.40
C GLN A 263 -6.03 8.86 14.66
N LYS A 264 -6.81 8.65 15.74
CA LYS A 264 -6.59 9.34 17.01
C LYS A 264 -5.26 8.96 17.65
N ALA A 265 -4.84 7.69 17.54
CA ALA A 265 -3.54 7.24 18.04
C ALA A 265 -2.39 7.97 17.33
N PHE A 266 -2.45 8.06 15.99
CA PHE A 266 -1.51 8.83 15.19
C PHE A 266 -1.49 10.33 15.58
N GLU A 267 -2.66 10.95 15.68
CA GLU A 267 -2.79 12.36 16.07
C GLU A 267 -2.25 12.64 17.47
N LEU A 268 -2.53 11.77 18.44
CA LEU A 268 -1.94 11.88 19.79
C LEU A 268 -0.43 11.77 19.73
N LYS A 269 0.11 10.82 18.97
CA LYS A 269 1.56 10.66 18.80
C LYS A 269 2.21 11.91 18.21
N LYS A 270 1.55 12.56 17.26
CA LYS A 270 2.00 13.79 16.60
C LYS A 270 1.98 15.02 17.51
N SER A 271 1.02 15.07 18.43
CA SER A 271 0.67 16.29 19.17
C SER A 271 1.09 16.26 20.65
N THR A 272 1.58 15.12 21.14
CA THR A 272 1.91 14.94 22.56
C THR A 272 3.33 14.40 22.77
N ASP A 273 3.89 14.67 23.95
CA ASP A 273 5.18 14.10 24.36
C ASP A 273 5.01 12.66 24.86
N LEU A 274 5.64 11.70 24.17
CA LEU A 274 5.61 10.29 24.54
C LEU A 274 6.45 9.96 25.78
N SER A 275 7.31 10.85 26.27
CA SER A 275 7.98 10.65 27.56
C SER A 275 6.98 10.62 28.72
N VAL A 276 5.78 11.19 28.53
CA VAL A 276 4.69 11.18 29.49
C VAL A 276 3.87 9.89 29.35
N ASP A 277 3.95 9.04 30.36
CA ASP A 277 3.31 7.73 30.42
C ASP A 277 1.81 7.72 30.06
N ARG A 278 1.06 8.73 30.54
CA ARG A 278 -0.38 8.84 30.27
C ARG A 278 -0.71 8.94 28.77
N HIS A 279 0.15 9.59 27.98
CA HIS A 279 -0.07 9.75 26.53
C HIS A 279 0.16 8.43 25.81
N ARG A 280 1.22 7.70 26.19
CA ARG A 280 1.49 6.37 25.62
C ARG A 280 0.40 5.37 25.96
N ARG A 281 -0.08 5.35 27.22
CA ARG A 281 -1.23 4.53 27.61
C ARG A 281 -2.48 4.86 26.81
N ALA A 282 -2.76 6.14 26.58
CA ALA A 282 -3.91 6.54 25.75
C ALA A 282 -3.81 6.00 24.32
N ILE A 283 -2.61 6.02 23.71
CA ILE A 283 -2.36 5.41 22.40
C ILE A 283 -2.57 3.89 22.46
N ALA A 284 -1.99 3.20 23.45
CA ALA A 284 -2.14 1.76 23.63
C ALA A 284 -3.61 1.34 23.76
N GLU A 285 -4.42 2.06 24.55
CA GLU A 285 -5.85 1.77 24.71
C GLU A 285 -6.65 1.95 23.41
N LEU A 286 -6.31 2.94 22.58
CA LEU A 286 -6.90 3.10 21.25
C LEU A 286 -6.56 1.90 20.36
N LEU A 287 -5.31 1.43 20.39
CA LEU A 287 -4.90 0.26 19.61
C LEU A 287 -5.57 -1.04 20.11
N LYS A 288 -5.73 -1.23 21.42
CA LYS A 288 -6.50 -2.36 21.98
C LYS A 288 -7.97 -2.33 21.55
N THR A 289 -8.57 -1.14 21.54
CA THR A 289 -9.94 -0.96 21.03
C THR A 289 -10.06 -1.37 19.56
N ALA A 290 -9.10 -0.96 18.72
CA ALA A 290 -9.04 -1.36 17.32
C ALA A 290 -8.81 -2.87 17.15
N GLU A 291 -7.95 -3.47 17.97
CA GLU A 291 -7.69 -4.92 17.99
C GLU A 291 -8.96 -5.72 18.28
N ASP A 292 -9.70 -5.35 19.32
CA ASP A 292 -10.96 -6.02 19.69
C ASP A 292 -12.02 -5.87 18.59
N CYS A 293 -12.06 -4.71 17.94
CA CYS A 293 -12.91 -4.48 16.78
C CYS A 293 -12.54 -5.39 15.60
N GLU A 294 -11.26 -5.49 15.23
CA GLU A 294 -10.85 -6.37 14.12
C GLU A 294 -10.99 -7.86 14.45
N LYS A 295 -10.82 -8.27 15.72
CA LYS A 295 -11.21 -9.62 16.18
C LYS A 295 -12.69 -9.89 15.95
N ALA A 296 -13.56 -8.96 16.35
CA ALA A 296 -14.99 -9.09 16.11
C ALA A 296 -15.34 -9.09 14.61
N ALA A 297 -14.57 -8.37 13.78
CA ALA A 297 -14.74 -8.39 12.34
C ALA A 297 -14.44 -9.77 11.73
N VAL A 298 -13.38 -10.45 12.19
CA VAL A 298 -13.02 -11.79 11.72
C VAL A 298 -14.15 -12.80 11.96
N GLU A 299 -14.87 -12.70 13.07
CA GLU A 299 -16.01 -13.59 13.37
C GLU A 299 -17.23 -13.36 12.46
N LEU A 300 -17.28 -12.22 11.76
CA LEU A 300 -18.35 -11.88 10.82
C LEU A 300 -18.04 -12.23 9.35
N MET A 301 -16.80 -12.65 9.07
CA MET A 301 -16.31 -13.03 7.73
C MET A 301 -16.09 -14.54 7.65
#